data_AF-A0AAU3MBL8-F1
#
_entry.id   AF-A0AAU3MBL8-F1
#
_cell.length_a   1.000
_cell.length_b   1.000
_cell.length_c   1.000
_cell.angle_alpha   90.00
_cell.angle_beta   90.00
_cell.angle_gamma   90.00
#
_symmetry.space_group_name_H-M   'P 1'
#
loop_
_entity.id
_entity.type
_entity.pdbx_description
1 polymer ?
#
loop_
_entity_poly.entity_id
_entity_poly.type
_entity_poly.pdbx_seq_one_letter_code
_entity_poly.pdbx_strand_id
1 'polypeptide(L)'
;MNVAQLIDNGVPADEAGPIAAHWTWVYDGIREELNQRVKTAKTLGGDPARLQELRRELGQLDRCTHRACTQSPPGFSAHAALRLIQETLRYLPLELQGDTHRLAALLADWARVVQARVEREVHRG
;
A
#
# COMPACT_ATOMS: atom_id res chain seq x y z
N MET A 1 9.33 -0.82 4.66
CA MET A 1 8.53 -0.24 5.76
C MET A 1 8.80 -0.97 7.07
N ASN A 2 8.92 -0.29 8.20
CA ASN A 2 9.06 -0.92 9.52
C ASN A 2 8.08 -0.36 10.55
N VAL A 3 7.98 -1.02 11.71
CA VAL A 3 7.04 -0.68 12.79
C VAL A 3 7.23 0.75 13.29
N ALA A 4 8.47 1.18 13.53
CA ALA A 4 8.77 2.53 14.02
C ALA A 4 8.29 3.60 13.03
N GLN A 5 8.54 3.41 11.73
CA GLN A 5 8.06 4.31 10.68
C GLN A 5 6.54 4.40 10.66
N LEU A 6 5.83 3.29 10.85
CA LEU A 6 4.36 3.30 10.92
C LEU A 6 3.84 4.06 12.14
N ILE A 7 4.47 3.87 13.31
CA ILE A 7 4.14 4.59 14.54
C ILE A 7 4.35 6.10 14.38
N ASP A 8 5.49 6.50 13.79
CA ASP A 8 5.79 7.91 13.50
C ASP A 8 4.77 8.52 12.51
N ASN A 9 4.11 7.69 11.70
CA ASN A 9 3.03 8.08 10.78
C ASN A 9 1.62 7.96 11.39
N GLY A 10 1.52 7.78 12.71
CA GLY A 10 0.25 7.79 13.43
C GLY A 10 -0.50 6.46 13.42
N VAL A 11 0.16 5.35 13.04
CA VAL A 11 -0.39 4.00 13.21
C VAL A 11 -0.14 3.55 14.66
N PRO A 12 -1.18 3.15 15.42
CA PRO A 12 -1.04 2.59 16.75
C PRO A 12 -0.08 1.40 16.80
N ALA A 13 0.64 1.22 17.91
CA ALA A 13 1.68 0.20 18.02
C ALA A 13 1.15 -1.24 17.86
N ASP A 14 -0.08 -1.49 18.30
CA ASP A 14 -0.82 -2.73 18.14
C ASP A 14 -1.14 -3.07 16.68
N GLU A 15 -1.38 -2.06 15.84
CA GLU A 15 -1.65 -2.22 14.40
C GLU A 15 -0.37 -2.19 13.55
N ALA A 16 0.63 -1.42 13.97
CA ALA A 16 1.88 -1.22 13.23
C ALA A 16 2.68 -2.52 13.06
N GLY A 17 2.69 -3.38 14.08
CA GLY A 17 3.36 -4.69 14.05
C GLY A 17 2.81 -5.61 12.94
N PRO A 18 1.52 -5.96 12.99
CA PRO A 18 0.87 -6.79 11.97
C PRO A 18 1.00 -6.21 10.56
N ILE A 19 0.74 -4.91 10.37
CA ILE A 19 0.82 -4.27 9.05
C ILE A 19 2.25 -4.36 8.50
N ALA A 20 3.28 -4.02 9.30
CA ALA A 20 4.66 -4.09 8.85
C ALA A 20 5.07 -5.53 8.50
N ALA A 21 4.72 -6.51 9.33
CA ALA A 21 5.06 -7.91 9.10
C ALA A 21 4.44 -8.44 7.79
N HIS A 22 3.14 -8.23 7.59
CA HIS A 22 2.46 -8.65 6.37
C HIS A 22 2.95 -7.91 5.13
N TRP A 23 3.21 -6.60 5.25
CA TRP A 23 3.76 -5.83 4.16
C TRP A 23 5.13 -6.36 3.74
N THR A 24 6.08 -6.50 4.68
CA THR A 24 7.41 -7.04 4.40
C THR A 24 7.35 -8.43 3.79
N TRP A 25 6.44 -9.29 4.25
CA TRP A 25 6.26 -10.64 3.71
C TRP A 25 5.89 -10.64 2.22
N VAL A 26 4.94 -9.80 1.80
CA VAL A 26 4.41 -9.84 0.43
C VAL A 26 5.09 -8.85 -0.53
N TYR A 27 5.69 -7.78 -0.01
CA TYR A 27 6.09 -6.63 -0.82
C TYR A 27 7.13 -6.98 -1.90
N ASP A 28 8.14 -7.78 -1.57
CA ASP A 28 9.14 -8.18 -2.54
C ASP A 28 8.54 -9.04 -3.66
N GLY A 29 7.61 -9.94 -3.33
CA GLY A 29 6.89 -10.76 -4.31
C GLY A 29 6.02 -9.91 -5.24
N ILE A 30 5.25 -8.97 -4.68
CA ILE A 30 4.44 -8.01 -5.45
C ILE A 30 5.34 -7.19 -6.39
N ARG A 31 6.45 -6.67 -5.88
CA ARG A 31 7.38 -5.83 -6.65
C ARG A 31 7.97 -6.60 -7.83
N GLU A 32 8.38 -7.86 -7.61
CA GLU A 32 8.93 -8.70 -8.68
C GLU A 32 7.88 -9.04 -9.74
N GLU A 33 6.66 -9.39 -9.33
CA GLU A 33 5.58 -9.66 -10.28
C GLU A 33 5.27 -8.43 -11.14
N LEU A 34 5.13 -7.25 -10.52
CA LEU A 34 4.94 -6.00 -11.26
C LEU A 34 6.10 -5.71 -12.23
N ASN A 35 7.35 -5.99 -11.83
CA ASN A 35 8.50 -5.86 -12.73
C ASN A 35 8.37 -6.75 -13.96
N GLN A 36 7.99 -8.01 -13.76
CA GLN A 36 7.81 -8.96 -14.85
C GLN A 36 6.67 -8.54 -15.78
N ARG A 37 5.53 -8.10 -15.22
CA ARG A 37 4.40 -7.58 -16.01
C ARG A 37 4.79 -6.37 -16.85
N VAL A 38 5.59 -5.44 -16.30
CA VAL A 38 6.13 -4.31 -17.06
C VAL A 38 7.01 -4.78 -18.22
N LYS A 39 7.90 -5.76 -18.00
CA LYS A 39 8.76 -6.31 -19.06
C LYS A 39 7.90 -6.96 -20.16
N THR A 40 6.96 -7.82 -19.78
CA THR A 40 6.06 -8.51 -20.72
C THR A 40 5.24 -7.52 -21.55
N ALA A 41 4.64 -6.51 -20.92
CA ALA A 41 3.87 -5.48 -21.64
C ALA A 41 4.73 -4.78 -22.71
N LYS A 42 5.97 -4.39 -22.36
CA LYS A 42 6.91 -3.78 -23.31
C LYS A 42 7.26 -4.73 -24.46
N THR A 43 7.56 -5.99 -24.16
CA THR A 43 7.91 -6.99 -25.18
C THR A 43 6.77 -7.28 -26.15
N LEU A 44 5.52 -7.25 -25.66
CA LEU A 44 4.33 -7.50 -26.47
C LEU A 44 3.75 -6.23 -27.13
N GLY A 45 4.41 -5.07 -26.99
CA GLY A 45 3.95 -3.80 -27.57
C GLY A 45 2.75 -3.15 -26.86
N GLY A 46 2.43 -3.58 -25.64
CA GLY A 46 1.40 -2.97 -24.80
C GLY A 46 1.92 -1.78 -23.98
N ASP A 47 1.00 -1.04 -23.34
CA ASP A 47 1.32 0.11 -22.49
C ASP A 47 1.61 -0.33 -21.03
N PRO A 48 2.84 -0.15 -20.52
CA PRO A 48 3.20 -0.46 -19.13
C PRO A 48 2.95 0.68 -18.14
N ALA A 49 2.41 1.83 -18.57
CA ALA A 49 2.38 3.06 -17.76
C ALA A 49 1.74 2.85 -16.38
N ARG A 50 0.55 2.23 -16.32
CA ARG A 50 -0.13 2.01 -15.04
C ARG A 50 0.63 1.07 -14.12
N LEU A 51 1.27 0.02 -14.65
CA LEU A 51 2.09 -0.91 -13.87
C LEU A 51 3.34 -0.22 -13.28
N GLN A 52 3.96 0.68 -14.06
CA GLN A 52 5.10 1.47 -13.59
C GLN A 52 4.68 2.48 -12.51
N GLU A 53 3.52 3.11 -12.69
CA GLU A 53 2.95 4.03 -11.71
C GLU A 53 2.62 3.30 -10.40
N LEU A 54 1.91 2.16 -10.49
CA LEU A 54 1.59 1.31 -9.35
C LEU A 54 2.85 0.91 -8.56
N ARG A 55 3.91 0.47 -9.27
CA ARG A 55 5.20 0.14 -8.65
C ARG A 55 5.83 1.35 -7.96
N ARG A 56 5.76 2.53 -8.58
CA ARG A 56 6.29 3.78 -8.00
C ARG A 56 5.55 4.16 -6.72
N GLU A 57 4.23 4.19 -6.76
CA GLU A 57 3.38 4.55 -5.62
C GLU A 57 3.57 3.56 -4.45
N LEU A 58 3.60 2.25 -4.72
CA LEU A 58 3.90 1.23 -3.70
C LEU A 58 5.30 1.40 -3.11
N GLY A 59 6.30 1.76 -3.93
CA GLY A 59 7.64 2.06 -3.43
C GLY A 59 7.69 3.30 -2.53
N GLN A 60 6.87 4.30 -2.80
CA GLN A 60 6.76 5.46 -1.92
C GLN A 60 6.13 5.09 -0.57
N LEU A 61 5.07 4.27 -0.57
CA LEU A 61 4.46 3.76 0.65
C LEU A 61 5.41 2.90 1.47
N ASP A 62 6.16 2.00 0.82
CA ASP A 62 7.14 1.14 1.49
C ASP A 62 8.22 1.96 2.23
N ARG A 63 8.59 3.12 1.67
CA ARG A 63 9.54 4.06 2.28
C ARG A 63 8.87 5.10 3.19
N CYS A 64 7.54 5.03 3.39
CA CYS A 64 6.74 6.04 4.09
C CYS A 64 6.98 7.47 3.56
N THR A 65 7.08 7.61 2.23
CA THR A 65 7.30 8.88 1.51
C THR A 65 6.15 9.23 0.57
N HIS A 66 5.03 8.51 0.66
CA HIS A 66 3.86 8.73 -0.19
C HIS A 66 3.20 10.07 0.13
N ARG A 67 2.71 10.75 -0.90
CA ARG A 67 1.97 12.02 -0.78
C ARG A 67 0.64 11.88 -1.49
N ALA A 68 -0.46 12.10 -0.76
CA ALA A 68 -1.81 12.07 -1.33
C ALA A 68 -2.04 13.23 -2.31
N CYS A 69 -1.50 14.42 -1.99
CA CYS A 69 -1.39 15.54 -2.90
C CYS A 69 -0.04 16.25 -2.71
N THR A 70 0.29 17.18 -3.59
CA THR A 70 1.55 17.96 -3.54
C THR A 70 1.75 18.71 -2.23
N GLN A 71 0.66 19.05 -1.54
CA GLN A 71 0.67 19.80 -0.28
C GLN A 71 0.64 18.90 0.97
N SER A 72 0.32 17.61 0.85
CA SER A 72 0.31 16.70 2.00
C SER A 72 1.73 16.41 2.49
N PRO A 73 1.96 16.27 3.81
CA PRO A 73 3.22 15.74 4.32
C PRO A 73 3.49 14.34 3.74
N PRO A 74 4.76 13.99 3.47
CA PRO A 74 5.10 12.65 3.03
C PRO A 74 4.90 11.68 4.19
N GLY A 75 4.38 10.50 3.90
CA GLY A 75 4.12 9.53 4.95
C GLY A 75 3.52 8.22 4.48
N PHE A 76 3.00 7.47 5.43
CA PHE A 76 2.15 6.31 5.18
C PHE A 76 0.68 6.73 5.08
N SER A 77 -0.07 6.14 4.15
CA SER A 77 -1.50 6.35 4.02
C SER A 77 -2.20 5.00 3.89
N ALA A 78 -3.01 4.65 4.89
CA ALA A 78 -3.78 3.41 4.91
C ALA A 78 -4.71 3.25 3.70
N HIS A 79 -5.38 4.35 3.33
CA HIS A 79 -6.27 4.38 2.17
C HIS A 79 -5.52 4.18 0.85
N ALA A 80 -4.39 4.87 0.66
CA ALA A 80 -3.58 4.69 -0.55
C ALA A 80 -2.99 3.28 -0.61
N ALA A 81 -2.48 2.77 0.52
CA ALA A 81 -1.97 1.41 0.63
C ALA A 81 -3.05 0.38 0.28
N LEU A 82 -4.24 0.48 0.87
CA LEU A 82 -5.36 -0.40 0.57
C LEU A 82 -5.71 -0.39 -0.92
N ARG A 83 -5.90 0.79 -1.50
CA ARG A 83 -6.25 0.94 -2.92
C ARG A 83 -5.22 0.28 -3.83
N LEU A 84 -3.93 0.55 -3.58
CA LEU A 84 -2.85 0.04 -4.41
C LEU A 84 -2.68 -1.48 -4.24
N ILE A 85 -2.78 -1.99 -3.02
CA ILE A 85 -2.75 -3.44 -2.76
C ILE A 85 -3.93 -4.13 -3.47
N GLN A 86 -5.14 -3.59 -3.38
CA GLN A 86 -6.30 -4.12 -4.09
C GLN A 86 -6.12 -4.12 -5.61
N GLU A 87 -5.48 -3.10 -6.15
CA GLU A 87 -5.14 -3.04 -7.57
C GLU A 87 -4.11 -4.10 -7.95
N THR A 88 -3.08 -4.33 -7.12
CA THR A 88 -2.06 -5.35 -7.41
C THR A 88 -2.63 -6.75 -7.55
N LEU A 89 -3.67 -7.09 -6.77
CA LEU A 89 -4.30 -8.43 -6.80
C LEU A 89 -4.72 -8.87 -8.21
N ARG A 90 -5.03 -7.93 -9.11
CA ARG A 90 -5.39 -8.22 -10.52
C ARG A 90 -4.25 -8.81 -11.34
N TYR A 91 -3.01 -8.63 -10.87
CA TYR A 91 -1.79 -9.00 -11.59
C TYR A 91 -1.01 -10.13 -10.90
N LEU A 92 -1.36 -10.46 -9.66
CA LEU A 92 -0.61 -11.43 -8.87
C LEU A 92 -0.98 -12.87 -9.23
N PRO A 93 0.00 -13.79 -9.21
CA PRO A 93 -0.27 -15.22 -9.27
C PRO A 93 -1.00 -15.69 -7.99
N LEU A 94 -1.71 -16.82 -8.08
CA LEU A 94 -2.59 -17.30 -7.00
C LEU A 94 -1.86 -17.48 -5.66
N GLU A 95 -0.59 -17.88 -5.72
CA GLU A 95 0.27 -18.14 -4.57
C GLU A 95 0.51 -16.88 -3.72
N LEU A 96 0.52 -15.69 -4.34
CA LEU A 96 0.70 -14.42 -3.63
C LEU A 96 -0.63 -13.77 -3.23
N GLN A 97 -1.74 -14.15 -3.86
CA GLN A 97 -3.03 -13.50 -3.63
C GLN A 97 -3.53 -13.71 -2.20
N GLY A 98 -3.38 -14.92 -1.63
CA GLY A 98 -3.88 -15.23 -0.28
C GLY A 98 -3.32 -14.30 0.80
N ASP A 99 -2.00 -14.14 0.85
CA ASP A 99 -1.35 -13.25 1.82
C ASP A 99 -1.56 -11.78 1.50
N THR A 100 -1.65 -11.41 0.22
CA THR A 100 -1.96 -10.05 -0.19
C THR A 100 -3.39 -9.65 0.20
N HIS A 101 -4.34 -10.59 0.16
CA HIS A 101 -5.70 -10.38 0.66
C HIS A 101 -5.73 -10.15 2.18
N ARG A 102 -4.90 -10.88 2.95
CA ARG A 102 -4.77 -10.65 4.40
C ARG A 102 -4.22 -9.26 4.70
N LEU A 103 -3.19 -8.83 3.96
CA LEU A 103 -2.69 -7.46 4.06
C LEU A 103 -3.78 -6.44 3.70
N ALA A 104 -4.56 -6.68 2.64
CA ALA A 104 -5.67 -5.80 2.26
C ALA A 104 -6.72 -5.69 3.38
N ALA A 105 -7.04 -6.78 4.08
CA ALA A 105 -7.98 -6.76 5.20
C ALA A 105 -7.46 -5.88 6.35
N LEU A 106 -6.21 -6.06 6.78
CA LEU A 106 -5.57 -5.23 7.81
C LEU A 106 -5.58 -3.74 7.43
N LEU A 107 -5.23 -3.44 6.18
CA LEU A 107 -5.25 -2.06 5.67
C LEU A 107 -6.66 -1.48 5.61
N ALA A 108 -7.68 -2.30 5.32
CA ALA A 108 -9.07 -1.87 5.29
C ALA A 108 -9.61 -1.54 6.69
N ASP A 109 -9.31 -2.37 7.69
CA ASP A 109 -9.70 -2.10 9.06
C ASP A 109 -9.01 -0.83 9.58
N TRP A 110 -7.72 -0.67 9.29
CA TRP A 110 -7.01 0.56 9.66
C TRP A 110 -7.52 1.80 8.93
N ALA A 111 -7.80 1.71 7.62
CA ALA A 111 -8.37 2.82 6.85
C ALA A 111 -9.71 3.30 7.43
N ARG A 112 -10.57 2.38 7.88
CA ARG A 112 -11.84 2.71 8.56
C ARG A 112 -11.61 3.46 9.87
N VAL A 113 -10.64 3.05 10.68
CA VAL A 113 -10.31 3.74 11.94
C VAL A 113 -9.83 5.17 11.67
N VAL A 114 -8.96 5.35 10.67
CA VAL A 114 -8.48 6.69 10.25
C VAL A 114 -9.65 7.56 9.80
N GLN A 115 -10.55 7.04 8.97
CA GLN A 115 -11.72 7.78 8.49
C GLN A 115 -12.63 8.21 9.64
N ALA A 116 -12.97 7.28 10.55
CA ALA A 116 -13.81 7.59 11.70
C ALA A 116 -13.19 8.65 12.63
N ARG A 117 -11.86 8.69 12.73
CA ARG A 117 -11.16 9.73 13.48
C ARG A 117 -11.30 11.10 12.81
N VAL A 118 -11.04 11.19 11.51
CA VAL A 118 -11.17 12.44 10.74
C VAL A 118 -12.61 12.97 10.82
N GLU A 119 -13.61 12.10 10.67
CA GLU A 119 -15.01 12.49 10.78
C GLU A 119 -15.34 13.08 12.16
N ARG A 120 -14.85 12.48 13.25
CA ARG A 120 -15.06 13.02 14.62
C ARG A 120 -14.38 14.37 14.83
N GLU A 121 -13.20 14.57 14.25
CA GLU A 121 -12.45 15.82 14.34
C GLU A 121 -13.20 16.95 13.60
N VAL A 122 -13.77 16.66 12.42
CA VAL A 122 -14.59 17.61 11.65
C VAL A 122 -15.88 17.98 12.38
N HIS A 123 -16.53 17.04 13.08
CA HIS A 123 -17.78 17.33 13.81
C HIS A 123 -17.56 18.02 15.17
N ARG A 124 -16.31 18.17 15.63
CA ARG A 124 -15.96 18.85 16.90
C ARG A 124 -15.43 20.27 16.71
N GLY A 125 -15.12 20.68 15.49
CA GLY A 125 -14.66 22.04 15.14
C GLY A 125 -15.80 22.89 14.60
#